data_AF-A0A929VR31-F1
#
_entry.id   AF-A0A929VR31-F1
#
_cell.length_a   1.000
_cell.length_b   1.000
_cell.length_c   1.000
_cell.angle_alpha   90.00
_cell.angle_beta   90.00
_cell.angle_gamma   90.00
#
_symmetry.space_group_name_H-M   'P 1'
#
loop_
_entity.id
_entity.type
_entity.pdbx_description
1 polymer ?
#
loop_
_entity_poly.entity_id
_entity_poly.type
_entity_poly.pdbx_seq_one_letter_code
_entity_poly.pdbx_strand_id
1 'polypeptide(L)'
;MYQLLRRMFVFLLVMLGCLPSVLAQSGALADGFYRIVSRKNNFPVLVQHHRLGYVSEHSGSSGQNDELSQYWKVKQVNGTYRIVNVGEQLAVQPLDRLNETFTVGTNAAHYYIKGASGAGSAGYWVISTAEDFGGKTLWHNGGSGLVQNWEGVSTEANHWKFVPLTTDELKSVAKFSAAWPQLEQGFETLDRLRTGGLYRVKNAAQHYWTVDATAHTLKTTAQVSSSDLSTVWLVERNGDGFALRNASTGRFASSAEAGRSVSTGVGNNRLWLNFLQTTNGFFNVSGNADFTDGSCFTESADKNVVGGNARSFRTKADTVRKVTDTTFFANPAAEWQFEPVTDVSEADVKESVRRNSTGVYTPVEG
;
A
#
# COMPACT_ATOMS: atom_id res chain seq x y z
N MET A 1 32.72 -7.99 -60.75
CA MET A 1 31.46 -8.78 -60.67
C MET A 1 31.00 -9.12 -59.25
N TYR A 2 31.89 -9.35 -58.27
CA TYR A 2 31.49 -9.77 -56.91
C TYR A 2 30.99 -8.65 -55.95
N GLN A 3 31.24 -7.37 -56.25
CA GLN A 3 30.76 -6.25 -55.40
C GLN A 3 29.42 -5.64 -55.86
N LEU A 4 28.98 -5.86 -57.11
CA LEU A 4 27.68 -5.40 -57.59
C LEU A 4 26.54 -6.32 -57.12
N LEU A 5 26.75 -7.64 -57.09
CA LEU A 5 25.75 -8.61 -56.60
C LEU A 5 25.44 -8.46 -55.10
N ARG A 6 26.41 -8.00 -54.29
CA ARG A 6 26.24 -7.84 -52.84
C ARG A 6 25.39 -6.62 -52.47
N ARG A 7 25.36 -5.58 -53.33
CA ARG A 7 24.52 -4.39 -53.14
C ARG A 7 23.07 -4.58 -53.62
N MET A 8 22.84 -5.45 -54.61
CA MET A 8 21.48 -5.81 -55.04
C MET A 8 20.72 -6.66 -54.02
N PHE A 9 21.42 -7.48 -53.22
CA PHE A 9 20.77 -8.31 -52.19
C PHE A 9 20.28 -7.50 -50.98
N VAL A 10 20.99 -6.43 -50.61
CA VAL A 10 20.61 -5.58 -49.47
C VAL A 10 19.41 -4.68 -49.83
N PHE A 11 19.26 -4.29 -51.10
CA PHE A 11 18.11 -3.49 -51.53
C PHE A 11 16.82 -4.32 -51.72
N LEU A 12 16.93 -5.62 -52.02
CA LEU A 12 15.77 -6.49 -52.18
C LEU A 12 15.09 -6.86 -50.84
N LEU A 13 15.85 -6.88 -49.74
CA LEU A 13 15.35 -7.14 -48.38
C LEU A 13 14.62 -5.95 -47.75
N VAL A 14 14.80 -4.74 -48.28
CA VAL A 14 14.14 -3.52 -47.77
C VAL A 14 12.81 -3.23 -48.49
N MET A 15 12.60 -3.80 -49.70
CA MET A 15 11.43 -3.48 -50.54
C MET A 15 10.34 -4.57 -50.57
N LEU A 16 10.54 -5.71 -49.91
CA LEU A 16 9.52 -6.76 -49.74
C LEU A 16 8.87 -6.65 -48.37
N GLY A 17 7.94 -5.70 -48.25
CA GLY A 17 7.03 -5.62 -47.13
C GLY A 17 6.17 -6.88 -47.02
N CYS A 18 6.32 -7.58 -45.90
CA CYS A 18 5.29 -8.35 -45.21
C CYS A 18 5.73 -8.48 -43.75
N LEU A 19 5.13 -7.68 -42.86
CA LEU A 19 5.11 -7.98 -41.43
C LEU A 19 4.47 -9.38 -41.26
N PRO A 20 5.04 -10.20 -40.37
CA PRO A 20 4.24 -10.52 -39.20
C PRO A 20 4.94 -10.08 -37.92
N SER A 21 4.12 -9.47 -37.08
CA SER A 21 4.36 -9.05 -35.71
C SER A 21 4.69 -10.26 -34.81
N VAL A 22 5.88 -10.84 -34.91
CA VAL A 22 6.33 -11.87 -33.94
C VAL A 22 7.85 -11.77 -33.73
N LEU A 23 8.28 -10.64 -33.18
CA LEU A 23 9.23 -10.71 -32.08
C LEU A 23 8.35 -10.55 -30.84
N ALA A 24 7.98 -11.67 -30.23
CA ALA A 24 7.38 -11.68 -28.91
C ALA A 24 8.38 -10.96 -28.00
N GLN A 25 8.11 -9.68 -27.71
CA GLN A 25 8.79 -8.95 -26.66
C GLN A 25 8.55 -9.76 -25.38
N SER A 26 9.58 -10.48 -24.93
CA SER A 26 9.74 -10.81 -23.51
C SER A 26 10.09 -9.54 -22.73
N GLY A 27 9.43 -8.43 -23.05
CA GLY A 27 9.60 -7.14 -22.41
C GLY A 27 8.82 -7.16 -21.13
N ALA A 28 9.41 -6.62 -20.07
CA ALA A 28 8.68 -6.28 -18.85
C ALA A 28 7.39 -5.50 -19.22
N LEU A 29 6.30 -5.76 -18.50
CA LEU A 29 5.10 -4.94 -18.61
C LEU A 29 5.48 -3.49 -18.29
N ALA A 30 5.11 -2.55 -19.15
CA ALA A 30 5.44 -1.15 -18.97
C ALA A 30 4.66 -0.53 -17.79
N ASP A 31 5.24 0.51 -17.19
CA ASP A 31 4.52 1.36 -16.24
C ASP A 31 3.39 2.10 -16.94
N GLY A 32 2.23 2.22 -16.30
CA GLY A 32 1.10 2.90 -16.92
C GLY A 32 -0.23 2.74 -16.21
N PHE A 33 -1.27 3.27 -16.86
CA PHE A 33 -2.65 3.09 -16.45
C PHE A 33 -3.33 2.08 -17.36
N TYR A 34 -4.03 1.13 -16.77
CA TYR A 34 -4.61 -0.01 -17.47
C TYR A 34 -6.01 -0.33 -16.95
N ARG A 35 -6.83 -0.91 -17.84
CA ARG A 35 -7.84 -1.90 -17.47
C ARG A 35 -7.18 -3.28 -17.46
N ILE A 36 -7.41 -4.06 -16.41
CA ILE A 36 -6.94 -5.45 -16.32
C ILE A 36 -8.13 -6.35 -16.66
N VAL A 37 -8.07 -7.10 -17.75
CA VAL A 37 -9.20 -7.86 -18.30
C VAL A 37 -8.91 -9.35 -18.24
N SER A 38 -9.83 -10.14 -17.68
CA SER A 38 -9.69 -11.59 -17.62
C SER A 38 -9.91 -12.22 -19.00
N ARG A 39 -9.03 -13.14 -19.41
CA ARG A 39 -9.20 -13.91 -20.65
C ARG A 39 -10.45 -14.78 -20.62
N LYS A 40 -10.77 -15.38 -19.47
CA LYS A 40 -11.85 -16.37 -19.32
C LYS A 40 -13.24 -15.81 -19.64
N ASN A 41 -13.51 -14.56 -19.26
CA ASN A 41 -14.84 -13.95 -19.37
C ASN A 41 -14.84 -12.57 -20.07
N ASN A 42 -13.67 -12.05 -20.45
CA ASN A 42 -13.49 -10.73 -21.07
C ASN A 42 -14.01 -9.54 -20.23
N PHE A 43 -14.17 -9.72 -18.92
CA PHE A 43 -14.57 -8.64 -18.02
C PHE A 43 -13.36 -7.96 -17.36
N PRO A 44 -13.40 -6.63 -17.20
CA PRO A 44 -12.41 -5.89 -16.43
C PRO A 44 -12.52 -6.20 -14.94
N VAL A 45 -11.37 -6.28 -14.27
CA VAL A 45 -11.28 -6.37 -12.81
C VAL A 45 -11.60 -5.00 -12.22
N LEU A 46 -12.50 -4.99 -11.23
CA LEU A 46 -12.89 -3.80 -10.48
C LEU A 46 -12.73 -4.02 -8.98
N VAL A 47 -12.77 -2.93 -8.21
CA VAL A 47 -12.81 -2.98 -6.74
C VAL A 47 -14.16 -2.52 -6.23
N GLN A 48 -14.76 -3.32 -5.34
CA GLN A 48 -15.92 -2.91 -4.55
C GLN A 48 -15.77 -3.43 -3.12
N HIS A 49 -16.05 -2.57 -2.13
CA HIS A 49 -15.89 -2.88 -0.71
C HIS A 49 -14.49 -3.46 -0.41
N HIS A 50 -13.46 -2.86 -1.00
CA HIS A 50 -12.06 -3.28 -0.95
C HIS A 50 -11.75 -4.68 -1.52
N ARG A 51 -12.65 -5.34 -2.26
CA ARG A 51 -12.45 -6.68 -2.86
C ARG A 51 -12.37 -6.60 -4.37
N LEU A 52 -11.54 -7.44 -4.99
CA LEU A 52 -11.40 -7.55 -6.44
C LEU A 52 -12.47 -8.47 -7.04
N GLY A 53 -13.19 -7.98 -8.06
CA GLY A 53 -14.26 -8.73 -8.75
C GLY A 53 -14.55 -8.24 -10.15
N TYR A 54 -15.74 -8.58 -10.68
CA TYR A 54 -16.21 -8.20 -12.03
C TYR A 54 -17.60 -7.57 -12.00
N VAL A 55 -17.90 -6.75 -13.02
CA VAL A 55 -19.18 -6.02 -13.18
C VAL A 55 -20.42 -6.94 -13.12
N SER A 56 -20.33 -8.18 -13.59
CA SER A 56 -21.47 -9.11 -13.65
C SER A 56 -22.05 -9.53 -12.29
N GLU A 57 -21.31 -9.36 -11.18
CA GLU A 57 -21.78 -9.67 -9.82
C GLU A 57 -21.99 -8.42 -8.95
N HIS A 58 -21.74 -7.24 -9.51
CA HIS A 58 -21.82 -5.94 -8.82
C HIS A 58 -22.85 -4.99 -9.45
N SER A 59 -23.75 -5.53 -10.29
CA SER A 59 -24.80 -4.76 -10.98
C SER A 59 -25.78 -4.14 -9.97
N GLY A 60 -25.58 -2.87 -9.65
CA GLY A 60 -26.48 -2.14 -8.75
C GLY A 60 -26.41 -0.61 -8.76
N SER A 61 -25.34 0.06 -9.21
CA SER A 61 -25.28 1.52 -9.09
C SER A 61 -24.32 2.23 -10.05
N SER A 62 -24.64 2.25 -11.35
CA SER A 62 -23.85 2.97 -12.37
C SER A 62 -23.71 4.47 -12.05
N GLY A 63 -22.63 4.85 -11.37
CA GLY A 63 -22.14 6.23 -11.21
C GLY A 63 -20.71 6.34 -11.73
N GLN A 64 -20.19 7.56 -11.96
CA GLN A 64 -18.81 7.75 -12.45
C GLN A 64 -17.72 7.13 -11.56
N ASN A 65 -18.01 6.89 -10.27
CA ASN A 65 -17.11 6.17 -9.36
C ASN A 65 -16.92 4.69 -9.75
N ASP A 66 -17.89 4.09 -10.45
CA ASP A 66 -17.80 2.70 -10.92
C ASP A 66 -16.74 2.55 -12.01
N GLU A 67 -16.45 3.61 -12.77
CA GLU A 67 -15.47 3.56 -13.86
C GLU A 67 -14.04 3.56 -13.31
N LEU A 68 -13.73 4.46 -12.36
CA LEU A 68 -12.41 4.52 -11.71
C LEU A 68 -12.08 3.26 -10.91
N SER A 69 -13.11 2.55 -10.43
CA SER A 69 -12.94 1.27 -9.75
C SER A 69 -12.30 0.19 -10.64
N GLN A 70 -12.35 0.33 -11.97
CA GLN A 70 -11.81 -0.61 -12.94
C GLN A 70 -10.44 -0.19 -13.49
N TYR A 71 -9.94 0.97 -13.09
CA TYR A 71 -8.69 1.54 -13.54
C TYR A 71 -7.58 1.28 -12.54
N TRP A 72 -6.43 0.89 -13.08
CA TRP A 72 -5.29 0.44 -12.32
C TRP A 72 -4.04 1.19 -12.74
N LYS A 73 -3.31 1.73 -11.77
CA LYS A 73 -1.92 2.14 -11.95
C LYS A 73 -1.04 0.92 -11.71
N VAL A 74 -0.28 0.55 -12.73
CA VAL A 74 0.74 -0.51 -12.64
C VAL A 74 2.11 0.16 -12.66
N LYS A 75 2.90 -0.14 -11.64
CA LYS A 75 4.22 0.46 -11.42
C LYS A 75 5.24 -0.62 -11.11
N GLN A 76 6.31 -0.68 -11.89
CA GLN A 76 7.46 -1.54 -11.61
C GLN A 76 8.28 -0.99 -10.45
N VAL A 77 8.65 -1.87 -9.52
CA VAL A 77 9.44 -1.58 -8.32
C VAL A 77 10.41 -2.73 -8.09
N ASN A 78 11.71 -2.49 -8.24
CA ASN A 78 12.79 -3.47 -7.97
C ASN A 78 12.53 -4.87 -8.58
N GLY A 79 12.14 -4.94 -9.86
CA GLY A 79 11.89 -6.22 -10.56
C GLY A 79 10.51 -6.85 -10.32
N THR A 80 9.68 -6.24 -9.46
CA THR A 80 8.28 -6.62 -9.20
C THR A 80 7.34 -5.47 -9.60
N TYR A 81 6.04 -5.63 -9.36
CA TYR A 81 5.02 -4.65 -9.69
C TYR A 81 4.12 -4.37 -8.49
N ARG A 82 3.83 -3.09 -8.26
CA ARG A 82 2.67 -2.66 -7.47
C ARG A 82 1.50 -2.41 -8.41
N ILE A 83 0.33 -2.91 -8.04
CA ILE A 83 -0.93 -2.72 -8.77
C ILE A 83 -1.86 -1.94 -7.85
N VAL A 84 -2.16 -0.68 -8.21
CA VAL A 84 -2.90 0.27 -7.37
C VAL A 84 -4.21 0.64 -8.06
N ASN A 85 -5.32 0.50 -7.34
CA ASN A 85 -6.62 0.90 -7.86
C ASN A 85 -6.73 2.43 -7.88
N VAL A 86 -7.26 2.98 -8.98
CA VAL A 86 -7.38 4.42 -9.15
C VAL A 86 -8.53 4.99 -8.30
N GLY A 87 -9.66 4.31 -8.23
CA GLY A 87 -10.84 4.77 -7.47
C GLY A 87 -10.61 4.79 -5.96
N GLU A 88 -10.03 3.72 -5.42
CA GLU A 88 -9.77 3.56 -3.98
C GLU A 88 -8.43 4.16 -3.54
N GLN A 89 -7.49 4.39 -4.47
CA GLN A 89 -6.10 4.79 -4.17
C GLN A 89 -5.31 3.78 -3.33
N LEU A 90 -5.78 2.53 -3.29
CA LEU A 90 -5.21 1.45 -2.50
C LEU A 90 -4.56 0.39 -3.41
N ALA A 91 -3.49 -0.22 -2.91
CA ALA A 91 -2.77 -1.27 -3.63
C ALA A 91 -3.41 -2.63 -3.38
N VAL A 92 -3.33 -3.55 -4.35
CA VAL A 92 -3.72 -4.93 -4.11
C VAL A 92 -2.79 -5.54 -3.06
N GLN A 93 -3.38 -6.17 -2.04
CA GLN A 93 -2.66 -6.77 -0.93
C GLN A 93 -2.10 -8.15 -1.28
N PRO A 94 -1.05 -8.62 -0.58
CA PRO A 94 -0.59 -10.01 -0.72
C PRO A 94 -1.66 -10.98 -0.21
N LEU A 95 -1.67 -12.17 -0.80
CA LEU A 95 -2.55 -13.26 -0.39
C LEU A 95 -1.79 -14.59 -0.49
N ASP A 96 -1.89 -15.42 0.55
CA ASP A 96 -1.14 -16.68 0.68
C ASP A 96 -2.03 -17.92 0.92
N ARG A 97 -3.36 -17.74 1.00
CA ARG A 97 -4.33 -18.80 1.30
C ARG A 97 -5.26 -19.07 0.13
N LEU A 98 -5.28 -20.30 -0.40
CA LEU A 98 -6.06 -20.68 -1.58
C LEU A 98 -7.55 -20.28 -1.46
N ASN A 99 -8.17 -19.87 -2.57
CA ASN A 99 -9.59 -19.54 -2.67
C ASN A 99 -10.03 -18.31 -1.89
N GLU A 100 -9.09 -17.49 -1.42
CA GLU A 100 -9.43 -16.21 -0.83
C GLU A 100 -9.51 -15.13 -1.93
N THR A 101 -10.39 -14.16 -1.74
CA THR A 101 -10.54 -13.03 -2.66
C THR A 101 -9.44 -12.01 -2.38
N PHE A 102 -8.77 -11.53 -3.43
CA PHE A 102 -7.83 -10.43 -3.28
C PHE A 102 -8.54 -9.17 -2.79
N THR A 103 -7.87 -8.43 -1.91
CA THR A 103 -8.33 -7.14 -1.39
C THR A 103 -7.36 -6.02 -1.74
N VAL A 104 -7.80 -4.77 -1.60
CA VAL A 104 -6.92 -3.60 -1.64
C VAL A 104 -6.70 -3.02 -0.24
N GLY A 105 -5.54 -2.38 -0.03
CA GLY A 105 -5.23 -1.64 1.19
C GLY A 105 -3.85 -1.00 1.15
N THR A 106 -3.36 -0.58 2.33
CA THR A 106 -2.05 0.05 2.49
C THR A 106 -0.91 -0.98 2.63
N ASN A 107 -1.24 -2.28 2.71
CA ASN A 107 -0.30 -3.39 2.59
C ASN A 107 -0.09 -3.80 1.13
N ALA A 108 0.61 -2.96 0.37
CA ALA A 108 0.88 -3.21 -1.04
C ALA A 108 1.70 -4.49 -1.24
N ALA A 109 1.23 -5.40 -2.10
CA ALA A 109 2.03 -6.53 -2.54
C ALA A 109 3.02 -6.15 -3.65
N HIS A 110 4.10 -6.94 -3.70
CA HIS A 110 5.06 -6.97 -4.79
C HIS A 110 4.75 -8.17 -5.70
N TYR A 111 4.17 -7.90 -6.87
CA TYR A 111 3.75 -8.92 -7.81
C TYR A 111 4.80 -9.19 -8.89
N TYR A 112 4.99 -10.46 -9.21
CA TYR A 112 5.70 -10.90 -10.40
C TYR A 112 4.72 -11.02 -11.56
N ILE A 113 5.07 -10.41 -12.70
CA ILE A 113 4.23 -10.41 -13.90
C ILE A 113 5.06 -10.89 -15.08
N LYS A 114 4.59 -11.93 -15.77
CA LYS A 114 5.24 -12.46 -16.98
C LYS A 114 4.23 -12.78 -18.07
N GLY A 115 4.69 -12.83 -19.32
CA GLY A 115 3.86 -13.23 -20.45
C GLY A 115 3.29 -14.64 -20.23
N ALA A 116 2.00 -14.79 -20.51
CA ALA A 116 1.32 -16.08 -20.41
C ALA A 116 1.81 -17.04 -21.50
N SER A 117 1.83 -18.34 -21.19
CA SER A 117 2.26 -19.39 -22.10
C SER A 117 1.07 -20.30 -22.49
N GLY A 118 1.22 -21.03 -23.60
CA GLY A 118 0.19 -21.94 -24.12
C GLY A 118 -0.62 -21.40 -25.29
N ALA A 119 -1.56 -22.20 -25.80
CA ALA A 119 -2.35 -21.84 -26.96
C ALA A 119 -3.25 -20.61 -26.68
N GLY A 120 -3.20 -19.63 -27.59
CA GLY A 120 -3.98 -18.38 -27.49
C GLY A 120 -3.56 -17.45 -26.34
N SER A 121 -2.39 -17.66 -25.73
CA SER A 121 -1.90 -16.82 -24.62
C SER A 121 -1.21 -15.53 -25.08
N ALA A 122 -1.02 -15.34 -26.39
CA ALA A 122 -0.36 -14.17 -26.95
C ALA A 122 -1.04 -12.87 -26.51
N GLY A 123 -0.26 -11.95 -25.93
CA GLY A 123 -0.75 -10.67 -25.40
C GLY A 123 -1.43 -10.75 -24.02
N TYR A 124 -1.43 -11.92 -23.38
CA TYR A 124 -1.87 -12.11 -22.00
C TYR A 124 -0.69 -12.29 -21.05
N TRP A 125 -0.96 -12.11 -19.77
CA TRP A 125 0.01 -12.11 -18.68
C TRP A 125 -0.49 -12.99 -17.53
N VAL A 126 0.43 -13.49 -16.74
CA VAL A 126 0.16 -14.16 -15.46
C VAL A 126 0.69 -13.25 -14.34
N ILE A 127 -0.07 -13.13 -13.25
CA ILE A 127 0.23 -12.29 -12.09
C ILE A 127 0.38 -13.21 -10.87
N SER A 128 1.47 -13.05 -10.11
CA SER A 128 1.82 -13.93 -8.99
C SER A 128 2.43 -13.16 -7.83
N THR A 129 2.20 -13.57 -6.58
CA THR A 129 2.96 -13.08 -5.42
C THR A 129 4.31 -13.79 -5.24
N ALA A 130 4.62 -14.83 -6.02
CA ALA A 130 5.89 -15.55 -6.02
C ALA A 130 6.60 -15.55 -7.38
N GLU A 131 7.93 -15.44 -7.34
CA GLU A 131 8.80 -15.31 -8.52
C GLU A 131 8.79 -16.53 -9.43
N ASP A 132 8.68 -17.71 -8.85
CA ASP A 132 8.62 -18.99 -9.58
C ASP A 132 7.23 -19.22 -10.20
N PHE A 133 6.23 -18.41 -9.84
CA PHE A 133 4.82 -18.59 -10.18
C PHE A 133 4.27 -19.95 -9.70
N GLY A 134 4.89 -20.51 -8.66
CA GLY A 134 4.50 -21.75 -8.02
C GLY A 134 3.56 -21.53 -6.83
N GLY A 135 2.94 -22.62 -6.36
CA GLY A 135 2.08 -22.59 -5.19
C GLY A 135 0.77 -21.80 -5.39
N LYS A 136 0.26 -21.24 -4.29
CA LYS A 136 -1.08 -20.63 -4.16
C LYS A 136 -1.04 -19.11 -4.37
N THR A 137 -0.37 -18.67 -5.42
CA THR A 137 0.12 -17.28 -5.55
C THR A 137 -0.46 -16.55 -6.76
N LEU A 138 -1.17 -17.26 -7.64
CA LEU A 138 -1.63 -16.73 -8.92
C LEU A 138 -2.98 -16.02 -8.79
N TRP A 139 -3.15 -14.90 -9.48
CA TRP A 139 -4.48 -14.34 -9.72
C TRP A 139 -5.29 -15.27 -10.62
N HIS A 140 -6.50 -15.60 -10.18
CA HIS A 140 -7.37 -16.56 -10.83
C HIS A 140 -8.83 -16.10 -10.91
N ASN A 141 -9.43 -16.35 -12.06
CA ASN A 141 -10.88 -16.25 -12.26
C ASN A 141 -11.54 -17.63 -12.13
N GLY A 142 -11.99 -17.97 -10.92
CA GLY A 142 -12.66 -19.24 -10.62
C GLY A 142 -14.06 -19.38 -11.24
N GLY A 143 -14.65 -18.30 -11.74
CA GLY A 143 -16.07 -18.26 -12.13
C GLY A 143 -17.01 -17.89 -10.98
N SER A 144 -16.46 -17.48 -9.83
CA SER A 144 -17.16 -16.98 -8.64
C SER A 144 -17.45 -15.47 -8.69
N GLY A 145 -17.23 -14.83 -9.85
CA GLY A 145 -17.30 -13.37 -10.00
C GLY A 145 -16.19 -12.58 -9.30
N LEU A 146 -15.26 -13.24 -8.63
CA LEU A 146 -14.19 -12.63 -7.84
C LEU A 146 -12.82 -13.02 -8.39
N VAL A 147 -11.81 -12.19 -8.11
CA VAL A 147 -10.41 -12.56 -8.33
C VAL A 147 -9.90 -13.24 -7.07
N GLN A 148 -9.55 -14.51 -7.18
CA GLN A 148 -9.07 -15.33 -6.07
C GLN A 148 -7.64 -15.79 -6.31
N ASN A 149 -6.93 -16.21 -5.28
CA ASN A 149 -5.66 -16.88 -5.49
C ASN A 149 -5.83 -18.38 -5.79
N TRP A 150 -4.94 -18.90 -6.61
CA TRP A 150 -5.01 -20.28 -7.08
C TRP A 150 -3.62 -20.84 -7.41
N GLU A 151 -3.59 -22.10 -7.82
CA GLU A 151 -2.41 -22.85 -8.24
C GLU A 151 -2.44 -23.23 -9.74
N GLY A 152 -1.27 -23.35 -10.36
CA GLY A 152 -1.14 -23.84 -11.74
C GLY A 152 -1.23 -22.76 -12.82
N VAL A 153 -0.15 -22.58 -13.58
CA VAL A 153 0.11 -21.39 -14.42
C VAL A 153 -0.54 -21.38 -15.80
N SER A 154 -1.16 -22.47 -16.24
CA SER A 154 -1.44 -22.70 -17.68
C SER A 154 -2.92 -22.64 -18.08
N THR A 155 -3.79 -22.08 -17.25
CA THR A 155 -5.23 -22.02 -17.53
C THR A 155 -5.66 -20.63 -17.99
N GLU A 156 -6.64 -20.56 -18.89
CA GLU A 156 -7.22 -19.27 -19.33
C GLU A 156 -7.76 -18.43 -18.15
N ALA A 157 -8.11 -19.08 -17.05
CA ALA A 157 -8.54 -18.44 -15.82
C ALA A 157 -7.44 -17.61 -15.13
N ASN A 158 -6.17 -17.85 -15.44
CA ASN A 158 -5.01 -17.14 -14.87
C ASN A 158 -4.39 -16.13 -15.86
N HIS A 159 -5.03 -15.94 -17.01
CA HIS A 159 -4.52 -15.09 -18.08
C HIS A 159 -5.22 -13.74 -18.05
N TRP A 160 -4.42 -12.68 -17.98
CA TRP A 160 -4.88 -11.30 -17.82
C TRP A 160 -4.34 -10.42 -18.93
N LYS A 161 -5.20 -9.59 -19.51
CA LYS A 161 -4.80 -8.60 -20.51
C LYS A 161 -4.71 -7.23 -19.85
N PHE A 162 -3.55 -6.59 -19.97
CA PHE A 162 -3.36 -5.19 -19.58
C PHE A 162 -3.70 -4.31 -20.78
N VAL A 163 -4.88 -3.71 -20.77
CA VAL A 163 -5.35 -2.80 -21.82
C VAL A 163 -5.02 -1.37 -21.39
N PRO A 164 -4.10 -0.66 -22.07
CA PRO A 164 -3.79 0.72 -21.73
C PRO A 164 -5.04 1.60 -21.81
N LEU A 165 -5.17 2.56 -20.90
CA LEU A 165 -6.23 3.56 -20.98
C LEU A 165 -6.06 4.43 -22.24
N THR A 166 -7.17 4.74 -22.88
CA THR A 166 -7.25 5.68 -24.00
C THR A 166 -6.97 7.12 -23.54
N THR A 167 -6.68 8.01 -24.48
CA THR A 167 -6.45 9.44 -24.20
C THR A 167 -7.62 10.10 -23.45
N ASP A 168 -8.86 9.67 -23.73
CA ASP A 168 -10.04 10.20 -23.04
C ASP A 168 -10.20 9.62 -21.63
N GLU A 169 -9.98 8.32 -21.44
CA GLU A 169 -9.96 7.69 -20.11
C GLU A 169 -8.84 8.29 -19.23
N LEU A 170 -7.69 8.65 -19.82
CA LEU A 170 -6.61 9.30 -19.08
C LEU A 170 -7.00 10.67 -18.49
N LYS A 171 -8.04 11.34 -19.02
CA LYS A 171 -8.56 12.59 -18.44
C LYS A 171 -9.27 12.34 -17.11
N SER A 172 -9.95 11.19 -16.96
CA SER A 172 -10.67 10.87 -15.71
C SER A 172 -9.73 10.52 -14.56
N VAL A 173 -8.51 10.05 -14.86
CA VAL A 173 -7.48 9.72 -13.85
C VAL A 173 -6.56 10.89 -13.48
N ALA A 174 -6.80 12.11 -13.98
CA ALA A 174 -5.92 13.26 -13.76
C ALA A 174 -5.70 13.60 -12.27
N LYS A 175 -6.75 13.51 -11.44
CA LYS A 175 -6.65 13.72 -9.99
C LYS A 175 -5.75 12.68 -9.31
N PHE A 176 -5.89 11.42 -9.69
CA PHE A 176 -5.03 10.34 -9.19
C PHE A 176 -3.58 10.57 -9.62
N SER A 177 -3.35 10.92 -10.89
CA SER A 177 -2.00 11.21 -11.40
C SER A 177 -1.31 12.34 -10.64
N ALA A 178 -2.05 13.38 -10.23
CA ALA A 178 -1.53 14.45 -9.39
C ALA A 178 -1.20 13.99 -7.96
N ALA A 179 -1.98 13.04 -7.41
CA ALA A 179 -1.75 12.46 -6.08
C ALA A 179 -0.65 11.37 -6.08
N TRP A 180 -0.29 10.81 -7.24
CA TRP A 180 0.62 9.66 -7.35
C TRP A 180 1.94 9.83 -6.60
N PRO A 181 2.67 10.96 -6.66
CA PRO A 181 3.93 11.10 -5.92
C PRO A 181 3.78 10.89 -4.40
N GLN A 182 2.68 11.39 -3.81
CA GLN A 182 2.38 11.17 -2.39
C GLN A 182 2.02 9.70 -2.12
N LEU A 183 1.20 9.09 -3.00
CA LEU A 183 0.81 7.69 -2.85
C LEU A 183 2.03 6.77 -2.92
N GLU A 184 2.89 6.98 -3.91
CA GLU A 184 4.13 6.22 -4.13
C GLU A 184 5.06 6.34 -2.93
N GLN A 185 5.32 7.56 -2.45
CA GLN A 185 6.11 7.80 -1.24
C GLN A 185 5.51 7.13 0.01
N GLY A 186 4.18 7.15 0.14
CA GLY A 186 3.44 6.49 1.21
C GLY A 186 3.67 4.98 1.22
N PHE A 187 3.48 4.32 0.08
CA PHE A 187 3.72 2.88 -0.06
C PHE A 187 5.20 2.51 0.19
N GLU A 188 6.15 3.26 -0.36
CA GLU A 188 7.58 3.03 -0.14
C GLU A 188 7.98 3.17 1.33
N THR A 189 7.41 4.16 2.03
CA THR A 189 7.66 4.34 3.46
C THR A 189 7.10 3.17 4.26
N LEU A 190 5.88 2.70 3.96
CA LEU A 190 5.30 1.54 4.65
C LEU A 190 6.13 0.28 4.41
N ASP A 191 6.65 0.06 3.21
CA ASP A 191 7.52 -1.09 2.92
C ASP A 191 8.84 -1.02 3.68
N ARG A 192 9.44 0.16 3.80
CA ARG A 192 10.60 0.38 4.67
C ARG A 192 10.27 0.14 6.15
N LEU A 193 9.10 0.55 6.63
CA LEU A 193 8.71 0.29 8.02
C LEU A 193 8.48 -1.22 8.26
N ARG A 194 8.05 -1.98 7.25
CA ARG A 194 7.85 -3.43 7.35
C ARG A 194 9.15 -4.22 7.45
N THR A 195 10.28 -3.71 6.96
CA THR A 195 11.59 -4.33 7.20
C THR A 195 12.05 -4.18 8.65
N GLY A 196 11.35 -3.36 9.42
CA GLY A 196 11.67 -3.03 10.80
C GLY A 196 12.74 -1.97 10.93
N GLY A 197 13.01 -1.55 12.16
CA GLY A 197 14.09 -0.61 12.48
C GLY A 197 13.77 0.32 13.65
N LEU A 198 14.72 1.22 13.93
CA LEU A 198 14.61 2.23 14.99
C LEU A 198 14.14 3.56 14.40
N TYR A 199 13.07 4.10 14.99
CA TYR A 199 12.44 5.32 14.52
C TYR A 199 12.12 6.25 15.69
N ARG A 200 12.21 7.54 15.41
CA ARG A 200 11.57 8.62 16.17
C ARG A 200 10.26 8.95 15.47
N VAL A 201 9.15 8.94 16.21
CA VAL A 201 7.82 9.28 15.68
C VAL A 201 7.51 10.72 16.07
N LYS A 202 7.32 11.61 15.10
CA LYS A 202 7.14 13.05 15.35
C LYS A 202 5.98 13.66 14.60
N ASN A 203 5.39 14.73 15.11
CA ASN A 203 4.43 15.55 14.35
C ASN A 203 5.12 16.70 13.60
N ALA A 204 4.33 17.48 12.86
CA ALA A 204 4.83 18.64 12.10
C ALA A 204 5.49 19.71 12.98
N ALA A 205 5.08 19.82 14.25
CA ALA A 205 5.66 20.74 15.23
C ALA A 205 6.98 20.22 15.86
N GLN A 206 7.54 19.11 15.36
CA GLN A 206 8.74 18.47 15.92
C GLN A 206 8.56 18.01 17.37
N HIS A 207 7.35 17.62 17.76
CA HIS A 207 7.15 16.89 19.02
C HIS A 207 7.19 15.39 18.76
N TYR A 208 8.10 14.73 19.47
CA TYR A 208 8.43 13.32 19.36
C TYR A 208 7.66 12.51 20.40
N TRP A 209 7.15 11.35 20.02
CA TRP A 209 6.56 10.40 20.95
C TRP A 209 7.57 9.98 22.02
N THR A 210 7.16 10.09 23.27
CA THR A 210 7.90 9.61 24.45
C THR A 210 6.95 8.92 25.42
N VAL A 211 7.49 8.17 26.37
CA VAL A 211 6.71 7.44 27.37
C VAL A 211 6.97 8.04 28.74
N ASP A 212 5.89 8.37 29.45
CA ASP A 212 5.97 8.61 30.88
C ASP A 212 6.28 7.29 31.59
N ALA A 213 7.50 7.15 32.11
CA ALA A 213 7.96 5.89 32.70
C ALA A 213 7.12 5.44 33.91
N THR A 214 6.47 6.37 34.63
CA THR A 214 5.68 6.05 35.82
C THR A 214 4.24 5.72 35.46
N ALA A 215 3.62 6.54 34.61
CA ALA A 215 2.22 6.37 34.22
C ALA A 215 2.04 5.38 33.06
N HIS A 216 3.12 5.00 32.38
CA HIS A 216 3.12 4.25 31.13
C HIS A 216 2.25 4.87 30.03
N THR A 217 2.05 6.18 30.06
CA THR A 217 1.28 6.92 29.07
C THR A 217 2.16 7.45 27.95
N LEU A 218 1.62 7.45 26.74
CA LEU A 218 2.24 8.02 25.57
C LEU A 218 2.05 9.54 25.58
N LYS A 219 3.18 10.26 25.49
CA LYS A 219 3.25 11.72 25.47
C LYS A 219 4.07 12.19 24.28
N THR A 220 4.18 13.50 24.12
CA THR A 220 5.11 14.11 23.17
C THR A 220 6.08 15.05 23.87
N THR A 221 7.28 15.19 23.28
CA THR A 221 8.34 16.08 23.77
C THR A 221 9.06 16.73 22.60
N ALA A 222 9.53 17.98 22.75
CA ALA A 222 10.39 18.62 21.75
C ALA A 222 11.88 18.24 21.94
N GLN A 223 12.23 17.54 23.02
CA GLN A 223 13.60 17.22 23.39
C GLN A 223 13.94 15.79 22.98
N VAL A 224 15.06 15.63 22.26
CA VAL A 224 15.62 14.32 21.88
C VAL A 224 17.11 14.33 22.15
N SER A 225 17.67 13.18 22.52
CA SER A 225 19.11 12.99 22.64
C SER A 225 19.50 11.57 22.27
N SER A 226 20.78 11.34 22.02
CA SER A 226 21.33 10.02 21.71
C SER A 226 21.28 9.04 22.88
N SER A 227 21.16 9.53 24.12
CA SER A 227 21.03 8.71 25.32
C SER A 227 19.59 8.54 25.80
N ASP A 228 18.64 9.30 25.25
CA ASP A 228 17.22 9.21 25.62
C ASP A 228 16.46 8.23 24.73
N LEU A 229 16.50 6.96 25.15
CA LEU A 229 15.78 5.88 24.49
C LEU A 229 14.25 5.96 24.66
N SER A 230 13.72 6.88 25.48
CA SER A 230 12.26 7.04 25.63
C SER A 230 11.61 7.60 24.38
N THR A 231 12.36 8.29 23.53
CA THR A 231 11.89 8.83 22.25
C THR A 231 12.07 7.88 21.07
N VAL A 232 12.72 6.74 21.30
CA VAL A 232 13.08 5.77 20.26
C VAL A 232 12.10 4.60 20.27
N TRP A 233 11.63 4.23 19.08
CA TRP A 233 10.64 3.18 18.87
C TRP A 233 11.18 2.15 17.90
N LEU A 234 11.16 0.89 18.30
CA LEU A 234 11.31 -0.25 17.41
C LEU A 234 9.98 -0.40 16.66
N VAL A 235 10.01 -0.20 15.35
CA VAL A 235 8.87 -0.48 14.49
C VAL A 235 9.06 -1.88 13.92
N GLU A 236 8.07 -2.74 14.08
CA GLU A 236 8.12 -4.14 13.66
C GLU A 236 6.87 -4.48 12.85
N ARG A 237 6.97 -5.43 11.91
CA ARG A 237 5.80 -5.97 11.22
C ARG A 237 4.93 -6.77 12.19
N ASN A 238 3.62 -6.55 12.18
CA ASN A 238 2.64 -7.35 12.92
C ASN A 238 1.44 -7.70 12.02
N GLY A 239 1.55 -8.83 11.31
CA GLY A 239 0.60 -9.20 10.26
C GLY A 239 0.62 -8.18 9.12
N ASP A 240 -0.55 -7.60 8.82
CA ASP A 240 -0.72 -6.51 7.85
C ASP A 240 -0.50 -5.10 8.45
N GLY A 241 -0.37 -5.02 9.77
CA GLY A 241 -0.10 -3.79 10.51
C GLY A 241 1.31 -3.77 11.10
N PHE A 242 1.48 -2.94 12.13
CA PHE A 242 2.76 -2.66 12.76
C PHE A 242 2.66 -2.80 14.28
N ALA A 243 3.79 -3.12 14.91
CA ALA A 243 3.98 -3.00 16.34
C ALA A 243 4.98 -1.88 16.59
N LEU A 244 4.68 -1.00 17.55
CA LEU A 244 5.56 0.09 17.93
C LEU A 244 5.98 -0.13 19.39
N ARG A 245 7.22 -0.59 19.59
CA ARG A 245 7.79 -0.88 20.92
C ARG A 245 8.74 0.23 21.33
N ASN A 246 8.55 0.79 22.51
CA ASN A 246 9.42 1.81 23.04
C ASN A 246 10.76 1.21 23.51
N ALA A 247 11.88 1.83 23.13
CA ALA A 247 13.22 1.31 23.40
C ALA A 247 13.63 1.43 24.89
N SER A 248 13.16 2.44 25.62
CA SER A 248 13.48 2.57 27.04
C SER A 248 12.66 1.62 27.91
N THR A 249 11.37 1.45 27.63
CA THR A 249 10.47 0.66 28.50
C THR A 249 10.27 -0.78 28.03
N GLY A 250 10.58 -1.11 26.77
CA GLY A 250 10.29 -2.40 26.16
C GLY A 250 8.79 -2.67 25.93
N ARG A 251 7.92 -1.69 26.19
CA ARG A 251 6.46 -1.79 26.08
C ARG A 251 5.97 -1.29 24.72
N PHE A 252 4.86 -1.83 24.26
CA PHE A 252 4.23 -1.48 22.99
C PHE A 252 3.17 -0.40 23.17
N ALA A 253 3.07 0.51 22.21
CA ALA A 253 1.92 1.41 22.12
C ALA A 253 0.62 0.60 21.96
N SER A 254 -0.41 0.94 22.73
CA SER A 254 -1.70 0.25 22.72
C SER A 254 -2.74 0.99 21.89
N SER A 255 -3.84 0.32 21.55
CA SER A 255 -4.97 0.96 20.85
C SER A 255 -5.48 2.18 21.61
N ALA A 256 -5.94 3.18 20.86
CA ALA A 256 -6.50 4.39 21.42
C ALA A 256 -8.01 4.27 21.61
N GLU A 257 -8.52 4.97 22.61
CA GLU A 257 -9.94 5.18 22.84
C GLU A 257 -10.23 6.68 22.83
N ALA A 258 -11.38 7.09 22.30
CA ALA A 258 -11.72 8.49 22.08
C ALA A 258 -11.52 9.34 23.35
N GLY A 259 -10.68 10.37 23.25
CA GLY A 259 -10.35 11.32 24.31
C GLY A 259 -9.47 10.77 25.44
N ARG A 260 -9.15 9.47 25.44
CA ARG A 260 -8.34 8.84 26.48
C ARG A 260 -6.87 8.79 26.07
N SER A 261 -5.98 8.99 27.05
CA SER A 261 -4.54 8.84 26.86
C SER A 261 -4.21 7.44 26.37
N VAL A 262 -3.40 7.37 25.32
CA VAL A 262 -2.81 6.12 24.86
C VAL A 262 -1.79 5.66 25.90
N SER A 263 -1.85 4.39 26.26
CA SER A 263 -0.91 3.77 27.19
C SER A 263 -0.01 2.77 26.48
N THR A 264 1.10 2.42 27.12
CA THR A 264 2.02 1.38 26.69
C THR A 264 1.84 0.11 27.51
N GLY A 265 1.76 -1.02 26.83
CA GLY A 265 1.48 -2.33 27.42
C GLY A 265 2.54 -3.37 27.07
N VAL A 266 2.46 -4.54 27.71
CA VAL A 266 3.34 -5.68 27.40
C VAL A 266 2.90 -6.46 26.17
N GLY A 267 1.64 -6.28 25.73
CA GLY A 267 1.10 -6.97 24.56
C GLY A 267 1.57 -6.35 23.26
N ASN A 268 1.93 -7.19 22.29
CA ASN A 268 2.26 -6.77 20.92
C ASN A 268 0.98 -6.37 20.17
N ASN A 269 0.51 -5.15 20.45
CA ASN A 269 -0.69 -4.60 19.83
C ASN A 269 -0.42 -4.27 18.36
N ARG A 270 -1.37 -4.65 17.50
CA ARG A 270 -1.34 -4.28 16.08
C ARG A 270 -1.87 -2.85 15.94
N LEU A 271 -1.09 -2.02 15.27
CA LEU A 271 -1.44 -0.67 14.87
C LEU A 271 -1.46 -0.56 13.34
N TRP A 272 -2.30 0.32 12.82
CA TRP A 272 -2.47 0.56 11.39
C TRP A 272 -1.95 1.95 11.03
N LEU A 273 -1.30 2.04 9.87
CA LEU A 273 -0.78 3.28 9.30
C LEU A 273 -1.49 3.61 7.99
N ASN A 274 -1.89 4.88 7.82
CA ASN A 274 -2.55 5.38 6.62
C ASN A 274 -2.03 6.77 6.24
N PHE A 275 -1.83 7.00 4.94
CA PHE A 275 -1.30 8.23 4.36
C PHE A 275 -2.26 8.89 3.33
N LEU A 276 -3.46 8.35 3.14
CA LEU A 276 -4.41 8.82 2.12
C LEU A 276 -5.06 10.18 2.46
N GLN A 277 -5.12 10.53 3.74
CA GLN A 277 -5.81 11.72 4.23
C GLN A 277 -4.89 12.61 5.07
N THR A 278 -3.60 12.58 4.74
CA THR A 278 -2.54 13.30 5.44
C THR A 278 -1.80 14.23 4.48
N THR A 279 -1.05 15.16 5.08
CA THR A 279 0.00 15.93 4.43
C THR A 279 1.10 14.98 3.93
N ASN A 280 1.74 15.30 2.81
CA ASN A 280 2.75 14.44 2.23
C ASN A 280 3.86 14.09 3.24
N GLY A 281 4.21 12.80 3.32
CA GLY A 281 5.20 12.27 4.27
C GLY A 281 4.69 12.00 5.70
N PHE A 282 3.42 12.30 5.99
CA PHE A 282 2.78 12.00 7.27
C PHE A 282 1.82 10.82 7.19
N PHE A 283 1.58 10.20 8.35
CA PHE A 283 0.72 9.04 8.53
C PHE A 283 -0.21 9.29 9.72
N ASN A 284 -1.44 8.82 9.62
CA ASN A 284 -2.26 8.56 10.80
C ASN A 284 -1.85 7.21 11.38
N VAL A 285 -1.83 7.12 12.71
CA VAL A 285 -1.65 5.85 13.44
C VAL A 285 -2.96 5.52 14.15
N SER A 286 -3.46 4.30 14.03
CA SER A 286 -4.69 3.87 14.70
C SER A 286 -4.58 2.48 15.30
N GLY A 287 -5.37 2.22 16.34
CA GLY A 287 -5.66 0.88 16.85
C GLY A 287 -6.78 0.14 16.11
N ASN A 288 -7.28 0.70 15.00
CA ASN A 288 -8.30 0.07 14.14
C ASN A 288 -7.93 0.28 12.65
N ALA A 289 -8.18 -0.75 11.83
CA ALA A 289 -7.85 -0.78 10.40
C ALA A 289 -8.69 0.19 9.55
N ASP A 290 -9.88 0.52 10.02
CA ASP A 290 -10.83 1.42 9.35
C ASP A 290 -10.61 2.91 9.67
N PHE A 291 -9.70 3.22 10.61
CA PHE A 291 -9.44 4.57 11.09
C PHE A 291 -10.71 5.32 11.53
N THR A 292 -11.65 4.60 12.14
CA THR A 292 -12.88 5.15 12.72
C THR A 292 -12.61 6.31 13.69
N ASP A 293 -13.56 7.26 13.75
CA ASP A 293 -13.44 8.43 14.62
C ASP A 293 -13.17 8.02 16.07
N GLY A 294 -12.20 8.67 16.71
CA GLY A 294 -11.72 8.37 18.06
C GLY A 294 -10.65 7.29 18.17
N SER A 295 -10.35 6.55 17.09
CA SER A 295 -9.36 5.45 17.11
C SER A 295 -7.92 5.89 16.79
N CYS A 296 -7.76 7.09 16.22
CA CYS A 296 -6.46 7.57 15.73
C CYS A 296 -5.68 8.27 16.84
N PHE A 297 -4.36 8.18 16.79
CA PHE A 297 -3.49 8.79 17.78
C PHE A 297 -3.37 10.27 17.47
N THR A 298 -3.68 11.12 18.44
CA THR A 298 -3.65 12.58 18.30
C THR A 298 -2.90 13.24 19.44
N GLU A 299 -2.10 14.27 19.16
CA GLU A 299 -1.51 15.11 20.20
C GLU A 299 -2.60 16.02 20.81
N SER A 300 -2.78 15.96 22.13
CA SER A 300 -3.61 16.90 22.87
C SER A 300 -2.86 18.17 23.24
N ALA A 301 -3.59 19.21 23.68
CA ALA A 301 -2.98 20.46 24.13
C ALA A 301 -1.93 20.26 25.24
N ASP A 302 -2.17 19.30 26.13
CA ASP A 302 -1.29 18.95 27.26
C ASP A 302 -0.14 18.01 26.89
N LYS A 303 0.15 17.84 25.59
CA LYS A 303 1.22 16.97 25.08
C LYS A 303 1.06 15.49 25.45
N ASN A 304 -0.17 15.06 25.69
CA ASN A 304 -0.51 13.64 25.73
C ASN A 304 -0.84 13.16 24.31
N VAL A 305 -0.56 11.90 24.01
CA VAL A 305 -1.15 11.24 22.84
C VAL A 305 -2.46 10.58 23.29
N VAL A 306 -3.56 10.92 22.63
CA VAL A 306 -4.92 10.46 22.96
C VAL A 306 -5.63 9.89 21.73
N GLY A 307 -6.70 9.12 21.94
CA GLY A 307 -7.60 8.73 20.85
C GLY A 307 -8.38 9.91 20.29
N GLY A 308 -8.40 10.05 18.98
CA GLY A 308 -9.03 11.14 18.25
C GLY A 308 -9.26 10.76 16.79
N ASN A 309 -9.46 11.77 15.94
CA ASN A 309 -9.90 11.56 14.56
C ASN A 309 -8.73 11.76 13.58
N ALA A 310 -8.67 10.93 12.53
CA ALA A 310 -7.71 11.10 11.43
C ALA A 310 -7.92 12.43 10.66
N ARG A 311 -9.16 12.93 10.65
CA ARG A 311 -9.57 14.12 9.89
C ARG A 311 -10.26 15.13 10.79
N SER A 312 -10.14 16.38 10.39
CA SER A 312 -10.89 17.50 10.91
C SER A 312 -12.00 17.87 9.92
N PHE A 313 -13.03 18.57 10.38
CA PHE A 313 -14.13 18.99 9.53
C PHE A 313 -14.55 20.44 9.82
N ARG A 314 -15.16 21.07 8.82
CA ARG A 314 -15.84 22.37 8.94
C ARG A 314 -17.22 22.25 8.33
N THR A 315 -18.22 22.78 9.02
CA THR A 315 -19.60 22.83 8.54
C THR A 315 -19.98 24.25 8.14
N LYS A 316 -20.66 24.41 7.02
CA LYS A 316 -21.27 25.67 6.59
C LYS A 316 -22.75 25.45 6.32
N ALA A 317 -23.61 26.21 6.99
CA ALA A 317 -25.04 26.21 6.69
C ALA A 317 -25.29 27.00 5.39
N ASP A 318 -25.88 26.34 4.39
CA ASP A 318 -26.46 27.01 3.22
C ASP A 318 -27.93 27.30 3.54
N THR A 319 -28.21 28.56 3.85
CA THR A 319 -29.55 29.02 4.23
C THR A 319 -30.52 29.08 3.04
N VAL A 320 -30.01 29.10 1.80
CA VAL A 320 -30.82 29.13 0.58
C VAL A 320 -31.26 27.71 0.21
N ARG A 321 -30.32 26.76 0.23
CA ARG A 321 -30.61 25.34 -0.05
C ARG A 321 -31.14 24.57 1.16
N LYS A 322 -31.08 25.15 2.36
CA LYS A 322 -31.44 24.53 3.65
C LYS A 322 -30.66 23.23 3.91
N VAL A 323 -29.39 23.20 3.55
CA VAL A 323 -28.47 22.07 3.78
C VAL A 323 -27.26 22.53 4.60
N THR A 324 -26.61 21.59 5.28
CA THR A 324 -25.31 21.83 5.92
C THR A 324 -24.23 21.13 5.12
N ASP A 325 -23.35 21.93 4.51
CA ASP A 325 -22.19 21.42 3.78
C ASP A 325 -21.08 21.10 4.79
N THR A 326 -20.56 19.88 4.74
CA THR A 326 -19.44 19.46 5.58
C THR A 326 -18.22 19.19 4.72
N THR A 327 -17.12 19.89 5.01
CA THR A 327 -15.83 19.69 4.33
C THR A 327 -14.85 19.05 5.29
N PHE A 328 -14.31 17.89 4.90
CA PHE A 328 -13.27 17.18 5.64
C PHE A 328 -11.87 17.56 5.13
N PHE A 329 -10.89 17.61 6.02
CA PHE A 329 -9.49 17.87 5.73
C PHE A 329 -8.59 17.13 6.73
N ALA A 330 -7.29 17.03 6.43
CA ALA A 330 -6.33 16.38 7.31
C ALA A 330 -6.35 16.99 8.73
N ASN A 331 -6.15 16.17 9.77
CA ASN A 331 -6.00 16.64 11.13
C ASN A 331 -4.51 16.69 11.52
N PRO A 332 -3.87 17.88 11.60
CA PRO A 332 -2.45 17.98 11.93
C PRO A 332 -2.06 17.40 13.29
N ALA A 333 -3.00 17.34 14.24
CA ALA A 333 -2.75 16.69 15.53
C ALA A 333 -2.64 15.16 15.43
N ALA A 334 -3.20 14.57 14.37
CA ALA A 334 -3.21 13.14 14.08
C ALA A 334 -2.12 12.70 13.08
N GLU A 335 -1.23 13.61 12.70
CA GLU A 335 -0.23 13.40 11.66
C GLU A 335 1.15 13.11 12.26
N TRP A 336 1.69 11.96 11.91
CA TRP A 336 2.95 11.45 12.43
C TRP A 336 3.91 11.09 11.30
N GLN A 337 5.18 11.42 11.48
CA GLN A 337 6.28 11.07 10.59
C GLN A 337 7.23 10.13 11.32
N PHE A 338 7.71 9.12 10.60
CA PHE A 338 8.69 8.15 11.09
C PHE A 338 10.07 8.54 10.58
N GLU A 339 10.90 9.04 11.49
CA GLU A 339 12.28 9.45 11.22
C GLU A 339 13.25 8.33 11.66
N PRO A 340 14.04 7.75 10.75
CA PRO A 340 15.04 6.76 11.12
C PRO A 340 16.04 7.32 12.13
N VAL A 341 16.40 6.52 13.13
CA VAL A 341 17.38 6.89 14.15
C VAL A 341 18.77 6.42 13.73
N THR A 342 19.75 7.32 13.76
CA THR A 342 21.16 7.03 13.38
C THR A 342 22.17 7.39 14.47
N ASP A 343 21.70 7.99 15.56
CA ASP A 343 22.51 8.57 16.65
C ASP A 343 22.48 7.75 17.94
N VAL A 344 21.84 6.57 17.93
CA VAL A 344 21.79 5.66 19.08
C VAL A 344 22.49 4.34 18.76
N SER A 345 23.08 3.72 19.78
CA SER A 345 23.71 2.40 19.66
C SER A 345 22.63 1.30 19.65
N GLU A 346 22.68 0.43 18.64
CA GLU A 346 21.81 -0.75 18.59
C GLU A 346 22.03 -1.68 19.80
N ALA A 347 23.27 -1.77 20.30
CA ALA A 347 23.59 -2.56 21.49
C ALA A 347 22.92 -1.98 22.74
N ASP A 348 22.89 -0.65 22.89
CA ASP A 348 22.26 0.01 24.04
C ASP A 348 20.73 -0.17 24.01
N VAL A 349 20.13 -0.09 22.82
CA VAL A 349 18.70 -0.38 22.63
C VAL A 349 18.38 -1.83 22.98
N LYS A 350 19.15 -2.79 22.46
CA LYS A 350 18.97 -4.22 22.75
C LYS A 350 19.08 -4.49 24.26
N GLU A 351 20.07 -3.93 24.91
CA GLU A 351 20.27 -4.10 26.36
C GLU A 351 19.15 -3.45 27.18
N SER A 352 18.71 -2.23 26.80
CA SER A 352 17.58 -1.55 27.45
C SER A 352 16.29 -2.37 27.33
N VAL A 353 15.96 -2.84 26.13
CA VAL A 353 14.78 -3.67 25.90
C VAL A 353 14.88 -4.96 26.70
N ARG A 354 16.02 -5.67 26.67
CA ARG A 354 16.24 -6.92 27.42
C ARG A 354 16.03 -6.73 28.92
N ARG A 355 16.49 -5.61 29.48
CA ARG A 355 16.40 -5.32 30.91
C ARG A 355 14.97 -5.01 31.35
N ASN A 356 14.19 -4.35 30.48
CA ASN A 356 12.88 -3.82 30.82
C ASN A 356 11.70 -4.65 30.27
N SER A 357 11.94 -5.56 29.31
CA SER A 357 10.96 -6.54 28.87
C SER A 357 10.90 -7.69 29.89
N THR A 358 9.80 -7.81 30.62
CA THR A 358 9.53 -8.96 31.48
C THR A 358 9.18 -10.19 30.63
N GLY A 359 10.20 -10.81 30.03
CA GLY A 359 10.10 -12.12 29.36
C GLY A 359 9.70 -12.08 27.89
N VAL A 360 10.48 -12.82 27.09
CA VAL A 360 10.22 -13.27 25.71
C VAL A 360 10.41 -12.22 24.60
N TYR A 361 11.66 -11.91 24.28
CA TYR A 361 12.00 -11.58 22.89
C TYR A 361 13.44 -12.00 22.55
N THR A 362 13.55 -12.89 21.57
CA THR A 362 14.76 -13.09 20.77
C THR A 362 14.53 -12.30 19.48
N PRO A 363 15.35 -11.28 19.15
CA PRO A 363 15.27 -10.63 17.85
C PRO A 363 15.36 -11.67 16.75
N VAL A 364 14.47 -11.58 15.76
CA VAL A 364 14.70 -12.29 14.50
C VAL A 364 15.89 -11.58 13.87
N GLU A 365 17.02 -12.27 13.75
CA GLU A 365 18.17 -11.76 12.98
C GLU A 365 17.67 -11.48 11.56
N GLY A 366 17.85 -10.24 11.11
CA GLY A 366 17.52 -9.78 9.77
C GLY A 366 18.52 -10.22 8.73
#